data_AF-A0A4R2BUJ0-F1
#
_entry.id   AF-A0A4R2BUJ0-F1
#
_cell.length_a   1.000
_cell.length_b   1.000
_cell.length_c   1.000
_cell.angle_alpha   90.00
_cell.angle_beta   90.00
_cell.angle_gamma   90.00
#
_symmetry.space_group_name_H-M   'P 1'
#
loop_
_entity.id
_entity.type
_entity.pdbx_description
1 polymer ?
#
loop_
_entity_poly.entity_id
_entity_poly.type
_entity_poly.pdbx_seq_one_letter_code
_entity_poly.pdbx_strand_id
1 'polypeptide(L)'
;MVAADREGPDPFPAYATPTVTNGSPTLNSEEPLKPAAVPIRVWLIPLAPARRKIVPEALDRRVVDAFASRPEGPAPLFRKTSCAVSFVHGLPDYNGHYGIRELCDICPMAQLKLCANSHRAPTTRAFLDAAAELPEAADLKVLDITGRAVQVDGLASEQPRYFLQHAFAFQVHDAGHPHHLNRHGRADIGWEATTNG
;
A
#
# COMPACT_ATOMS: atom_id res chain seq x y z
N MET A 1 -20.84 -4.24 -53.42
CA MET A 1 -19.98 -3.09 -53.06
C MET A 1 -19.82 -3.08 -51.56
N VAL A 2 -18.65 -2.67 -51.09
CA VAL A 2 -17.95 -3.07 -49.87
C VAL A 2 -18.59 -2.55 -48.58
N ALA A 3 -18.55 -3.40 -47.54
CA ALA A 3 -18.87 -3.11 -46.14
C ALA A 3 -17.83 -2.18 -45.51
N ALA A 4 -18.27 -1.25 -44.66
CA ALA A 4 -17.38 -0.40 -43.88
C ALA A 4 -17.41 -0.85 -42.41
N ASP A 5 -16.43 -1.67 -42.04
CA ASP A 5 -16.07 -1.91 -40.65
C ASP A 5 -15.32 -0.69 -40.09
N ARG A 6 -15.67 -0.34 -38.86
CA ARG A 6 -15.02 0.69 -38.04
C ARG A 6 -14.07 -0.03 -37.08
N GLU A 7 -12.77 0.06 -37.31
CA GLU A 7 -11.77 -0.27 -36.29
C GLU A 7 -11.50 0.96 -35.43
N GLY A 8 -11.72 0.83 -34.12
CA GLY A 8 -11.33 1.79 -33.09
C GLY A 8 -9.85 1.65 -32.73
N PRO A 9 -9.25 2.66 -32.07
CA PRO A 9 -7.83 2.64 -31.76
C PRO A 9 -7.50 1.65 -30.63
N ASP A 10 -6.42 0.91 -30.86
CA ASP A 10 -5.82 -0.11 -29.99
C ASP A 10 -5.38 0.47 -28.63
N PRO A 11 -5.69 -0.17 -27.49
CA PRO A 11 -5.20 0.28 -26.19
C PRO A 11 -3.83 -0.37 -25.89
N PHE A 12 -2.86 0.49 -25.59
CA PHE A 12 -1.51 0.21 -25.04
C PHE A 12 -0.39 -0.14 -26.05
N PRO A 13 0.71 0.66 -26.12
CA PRO A 13 1.92 0.23 -26.80
C PRO A 13 2.65 -0.85 -25.99
N ALA A 14 3.06 -1.93 -26.68
CA ALA A 14 3.90 -2.97 -26.12
C ALA A 14 5.25 -2.39 -25.64
N TYR A 15 5.62 -2.69 -24.38
CA TYR A 15 6.93 -2.34 -23.83
C TYR A 15 8.02 -3.20 -24.48
N ALA A 16 9.03 -2.55 -25.06
CA ALA A 16 10.25 -3.21 -25.54
C ALA A 16 11.07 -3.75 -24.36
N THR A 17 11.48 -5.02 -24.44
CA THR A 17 12.43 -5.62 -23.52
C THR A 17 13.85 -5.14 -23.83
N PRO A 18 14.65 -4.70 -22.84
CA PRO A 18 16.04 -4.34 -23.08
C PRO A 18 16.91 -5.60 -23.20
N THR A 19 17.65 -5.69 -24.32
CA THR A 19 18.69 -6.69 -24.55
C THR A 19 19.89 -6.39 -23.64
N VAL A 20 20.17 -7.26 -22.67
CA VAL A 20 21.39 -7.19 -21.85
C VAL A 20 22.52 -7.88 -22.61
N THR A 21 23.58 -7.13 -22.94
CA THR A 21 24.83 -7.67 -23.47
C THR A 21 25.75 -8.09 -22.31
N ASN A 22 26.13 -9.36 -22.28
CA ASN A 22 27.06 -9.90 -21.28
C ASN A 22 28.50 -9.48 -21.61
N GLY A 23 28.97 -8.38 -20.99
CA GLY A 23 30.40 -8.07 -20.86
C GLY A 23 30.93 -8.58 -19.52
N SER A 24 31.76 -9.62 -19.53
CA SER A 24 32.47 -10.10 -18.33
C SER A 24 33.71 -9.23 -18.04
N PRO A 25 33.88 -8.68 -16.83
CA PRO A 25 35.18 -8.24 -16.36
C PRO A 25 35.87 -9.36 -15.57
N THR A 26 37.15 -9.60 -15.87
CA THR A 26 38.02 -10.57 -15.18
C THR A 26 38.28 -10.12 -13.74
N LEU A 27 37.92 -10.96 -12.77
CA LEU A 27 38.23 -10.78 -11.34
C LEU A 27 39.67 -11.25 -11.06
N ASN A 28 40.45 -10.36 -10.45
CA ASN A 28 41.75 -10.68 -9.86
C ASN A 28 41.56 -11.60 -8.63
N SER A 29 42.53 -12.49 -8.43
CA SER A 29 42.61 -13.47 -7.36
C SER A 29 42.60 -12.87 -5.95
N GLU A 30 41.62 -13.23 -5.12
CA GLU A 30 41.62 -12.98 -3.67
C GLU A 30 41.64 -14.31 -2.90
N GLU A 31 42.50 -14.36 -1.88
CA GLU A 31 42.72 -15.46 -0.94
C GLU A 31 41.46 -15.71 -0.08
N PRO A 32 41.05 -16.97 0.21
CA PRO A 32 39.79 -17.22 0.90
C PRO A 32 39.90 -16.95 2.41
N LEU A 33 39.19 -15.91 2.88
CA LEU A 33 38.95 -15.69 4.31
C LEU A 33 38.06 -16.83 4.86
N LYS A 34 38.56 -17.58 5.85
CA LYS A 34 37.77 -18.61 6.56
C LYS A 34 36.72 -17.94 7.47
N PRO A 35 35.42 -18.25 7.34
CA PRO A 35 34.40 -17.70 8.24
C PRO A 35 34.45 -18.41 9.60
N ALA A 36 34.52 -17.64 10.68
CA ALA A 36 34.33 -18.13 12.03
C ALA A 36 32.85 -18.49 12.24
N ALA A 37 32.57 -19.75 12.57
CA ALA A 37 31.21 -20.22 12.85
C ALA A 37 30.75 -19.72 14.23
N VAL A 38 29.84 -18.75 14.25
CA VAL A 38 29.08 -18.37 15.45
C VAL A 38 27.77 -19.15 15.45
N PRO A 39 27.46 -19.98 16.46
CA PRO A 39 26.24 -20.77 16.48
C PRO A 39 25.03 -19.89 16.76
N ILE A 40 24.19 -19.66 15.75
CA ILE A 40 22.88 -19.02 15.90
C ILE A 40 21.93 -20.05 16.53
N ARG A 41 21.51 -19.82 17.79
CA ARG A 41 20.42 -20.57 18.40
C ARG A 41 19.08 -20.02 17.90
N VAL A 42 18.43 -20.78 17.02
CA VAL A 42 17.08 -20.48 16.54
C VAL A 42 16.07 -20.97 17.58
N TRP A 43 15.35 -20.03 18.19
CA TRP A 43 14.16 -20.34 18.99
C TRP A 43 12.95 -20.44 18.05
N LEU A 44 12.35 -21.64 17.96
CA LEU A 44 11.10 -21.85 17.22
C LEU A 44 9.94 -21.31 18.04
N ILE A 45 9.52 -20.07 17.76
CA ILE A 45 8.25 -19.51 18.22
C ILE A 45 7.20 -19.89 17.16
N PRO A 46 6.05 -20.48 17.52
CA PRO A 46 5.01 -20.79 16.56
C PRO A 46 4.50 -19.50 15.90
N LEU A 47 4.79 -19.37 14.59
CA LEU A 47 4.35 -18.28 13.74
C LEU A 47 2.95 -18.60 13.21
N ALA A 48 1.91 -18.10 13.86
CA ALA A 48 0.80 -17.60 13.05
C ALA A 48 1.37 -16.44 12.21
N PRO A 49 1.17 -16.39 10.88
CA PRO A 49 1.74 -15.33 10.04
C PRO A 49 0.94 -14.03 10.21
N ALA A 50 0.94 -13.47 11.42
CA ALA A 50 0.60 -12.07 11.60
C ALA A 50 1.74 -11.27 10.97
N ARG A 51 1.48 -10.64 9.82
CA ARG A 51 2.40 -9.72 9.14
C ARG A 51 2.66 -8.51 10.03
N ARG A 52 3.50 -8.67 11.05
CA ARG A 52 3.76 -7.66 12.08
C ARG A 52 4.60 -6.53 11.51
N LYS A 53 3.94 -5.51 10.98
CA LYS A 53 4.55 -4.19 10.76
C LYS A 53 4.71 -3.56 12.15
N ILE A 54 5.85 -3.75 12.81
CA ILE A 54 6.14 -3.10 14.09
C ILE A 54 7.17 -2.01 13.82
N VAL A 55 6.80 -0.76 14.07
CA VAL A 55 7.72 0.38 14.07
C VAL A 55 7.30 1.25 15.25
N PRO A 56 8.10 1.30 16.33
CA PRO A 56 7.83 2.12 17.50
C PRO A 56 7.74 3.60 17.15
N GLU A 57 6.88 4.34 17.85
CA GLU A 57 6.64 5.76 17.58
C GLU A 57 7.92 6.62 17.64
N ALA A 58 8.77 6.41 18.65
CA ALA A 58 10.02 7.15 18.78
C ALA A 58 11.01 6.87 17.62
N LEU A 59 11.02 5.64 17.09
CA LEU A 59 11.83 5.31 15.92
C LEU A 59 11.24 5.93 14.66
N ASP A 60 9.91 5.87 14.50
CA ASP A 60 9.18 6.48 13.40
C ASP A 60 9.46 7.99 13.33
N ARG A 61 9.39 8.70 14.46
CA ARG A 61 9.74 10.12 14.58
C ARG A 61 11.17 10.41 14.11
N ARG A 62 12.15 9.66 14.61
CA ARG A 62 13.57 9.83 14.24
C ARG A 62 13.81 9.66 12.73
N VAL A 63 13.12 8.72 12.10
CA VAL A 63 13.20 8.51 10.65
C VAL A 63 12.60 9.70 9.90
N VAL A 64 11.41 10.15 10.29
CA VAL A 64 10.76 11.32 9.65
C VAL A 64 11.64 12.56 9.77
N ASP A 65 12.18 12.84 10.97
CA ASP A 65 13.02 14.01 11.22
C ASP A 65 14.31 13.97 10.40
N ALA A 66 14.97 12.80 10.32
CA ALA A 66 16.20 12.63 9.53
C ALA A 66 15.98 12.88 8.03
N PHE A 67 14.81 12.51 7.49
CA PHE A 67 14.49 12.76 6.07
C PHE A 67 14.08 14.21 5.80
N ALA A 68 13.50 14.89 6.79
CA ALA A 68 13.14 16.30 6.71
C ALA A 68 14.38 17.22 6.81
N SER A 69 15.40 16.84 7.58
CA SER A 69 16.58 17.66 7.87
C SER A 69 17.81 17.37 6.99
N ARG A 70 17.63 16.77 5.80
CA ARG A 70 18.75 16.42 4.92
C ARG A 70 19.45 17.66 4.36
N PRO A 71 20.78 17.63 4.15
CA PRO A 71 21.52 18.75 3.56
C PRO A 71 21.05 19.14 2.16
N GLU A 72 20.59 18.15 1.38
CA GLU A 72 20.09 18.36 0.01
C GLU A 72 18.63 18.87 -0.02
N GLY A 73 18.01 19.04 1.15
CA GLY A 73 16.60 19.37 1.32
C GLY A 73 15.71 18.15 1.63
N PRO A 74 14.45 18.37 2.04
CA PRO A 74 13.53 17.29 2.42
C PRO A 74 13.32 16.28 1.29
N ALA A 75 13.49 15.00 1.59
CA ALA A 75 13.23 13.93 0.63
C ALA A 75 11.76 13.43 0.73
N PRO A 76 11.11 13.07 -0.40
CA PRO A 76 9.78 12.47 -0.38
C PRO A 76 9.74 11.22 0.52
N LEU A 77 8.82 11.20 1.48
CA LEU A 77 8.60 10.08 2.40
C LEU A 77 7.10 9.75 2.46
N PHE A 78 6.78 8.49 2.71
CA PHE A 78 5.40 7.99 2.67
C PHE A 78 5.17 6.95 3.76
N ARG A 79 4.00 6.99 4.41
CA ARG A 79 3.58 5.93 5.36
C ARG A 79 3.26 4.62 4.64
N LYS A 80 2.93 4.69 3.35
CA LYS A 80 2.43 3.58 2.53
C LYS A 80 3.20 3.49 1.23
N THR A 81 3.67 2.28 0.92
CA THR A 81 4.41 1.99 -0.31
C THR A 81 3.61 2.31 -1.57
N SER A 82 2.28 2.11 -1.57
CA SER A 82 1.45 2.45 -2.73
C SER A 82 1.48 3.94 -3.06
N CYS A 83 1.53 4.81 -2.05
CA CYS A 83 1.67 6.25 -2.26
C CYS A 83 3.03 6.61 -2.89
N ALA A 84 4.11 5.94 -2.47
CA ALA A 84 5.43 6.14 -3.05
C ALA A 84 5.49 5.69 -4.52
N VAL A 85 4.89 4.53 -4.83
CA VAL A 85 4.80 4.02 -6.20
C VAL A 85 3.98 4.97 -7.08
N SER A 86 2.77 5.34 -6.64
CA SER A 86 1.93 6.29 -7.37
C SER A 86 2.61 7.64 -7.59
N PHE A 87 3.38 8.13 -6.60
CA PHE A 87 4.13 9.38 -6.73
C PHE A 87 5.18 9.34 -7.84
N VAL A 88 5.96 8.25 -7.93
CA VAL A 88 6.97 8.10 -8.99
C VAL A 88 6.31 8.06 -10.38
N HIS A 89 5.07 7.58 -10.47
CA HIS A 89 4.30 7.56 -11.72
C HIS A 89 3.45 8.80 -11.97
N GLY A 90 3.42 9.79 -11.07
CA GLY A 90 2.57 10.97 -11.20
C GLY A 90 1.07 10.65 -11.15
N LEU A 91 0.69 9.56 -10.49
CA LEU A 91 -0.70 9.08 -10.37
C LEU A 91 -1.23 9.30 -8.94
N PRO A 92 -2.56 9.36 -8.74
CA PRO A 92 -3.15 9.24 -7.40
C PRO A 92 -2.83 7.86 -6.78
N ASP A 93 -2.89 7.77 -5.45
CA ASP A 93 -2.73 6.50 -4.73
C ASP A 93 -3.90 5.55 -5.05
N TYR A 94 -3.58 4.37 -5.56
CA TYR A 94 -4.57 3.36 -5.95
C TYR A 94 -5.24 2.65 -4.77
N ASN A 95 -4.74 2.85 -3.54
CA ASN A 95 -5.38 2.36 -2.32
C ASN A 95 -6.36 3.37 -1.71
N GLY A 96 -6.41 4.61 -2.20
CA GLY A 96 -7.36 5.61 -1.70
C GLY A 96 -7.06 6.15 -0.30
N HIS A 97 -5.79 6.25 0.11
CA HIS A 97 -5.44 6.69 1.47
C HIS A 97 -5.83 8.14 1.80
N TYR A 98 -6.22 8.98 0.82
CA TYR A 98 -6.50 10.41 1.03
C TYR A 98 -7.55 10.70 2.11
N GLY A 99 -8.59 9.86 2.21
CA GLY A 99 -9.63 9.97 3.23
C GLY A 99 -9.12 9.70 4.65
N ILE A 100 -7.99 9.01 4.78
CA ILE A 100 -7.35 8.64 6.05
C ILE A 100 -6.16 9.58 6.27
N ARG A 101 -6.46 10.82 6.68
CA ARG A 101 -5.50 11.93 6.74
C ARG A 101 -4.23 11.61 7.52
N GLU A 102 -4.34 10.81 8.57
CA GLU A 102 -3.21 10.36 9.38
C GLU A 102 -2.19 9.50 8.59
N LEU A 103 -2.58 8.90 7.47
CA LEU A 103 -1.66 8.17 6.57
C LEU A 103 -0.91 9.07 5.60
N CYS A 104 -1.37 10.30 5.44
CA CYS A 104 -0.87 11.22 4.43
C CYS A 104 -0.15 12.43 5.05
N ASP A 105 0.09 12.40 6.37
CA ASP A 105 0.71 13.47 7.15
C ASP A 105 2.10 13.87 6.65
N ILE A 106 2.85 12.91 6.10
CA ILE A 106 4.21 13.12 5.55
C ILE A 106 4.28 13.05 4.02
N CYS A 107 3.14 12.86 3.33
CA CYS A 107 3.13 12.79 1.87
C CYS A 107 3.50 14.16 1.25
N PRO A 108 4.26 14.20 0.15
CA PRO A 108 4.52 15.44 -0.57
C PRO A 108 3.22 16.14 -1.02
N MET A 109 3.22 17.47 -0.99
CA MET A 109 2.06 18.29 -1.39
C MET A 109 1.58 18.01 -2.82
N ALA A 110 2.50 17.71 -3.74
CA ALA A 110 2.14 17.32 -5.11
C ALA A 110 1.29 16.04 -5.14
N GLN A 111 1.68 15.02 -4.37
CA GLN A 111 0.91 13.79 -4.24
C GLN A 111 -0.45 14.03 -3.59
N LEU A 112 -0.49 14.84 -2.52
CA LEU A 112 -1.73 15.18 -1.83
C LEU A 112 -2.75 15.83 -2.78
N LYS A 113 -2.30 16.72 -3.68
CA LYS A 113 -3.17 17.35 -4.69
C LYS A 113 -3.75 16.34 -5.67
N LEU A 114 -2.93 15.42 -6.19
CA LEU A 114 -3.40 14.36 -7.10
C LEU A 114 -4.45 13.49 -6.40
N CYS A 115 -4.15 13.00 -5.21
CA CYS A 115 -5.07 12.18 -4.45
C CYS A 115 -6.36 12.93 -4.07
N ALA A 116 -6.27 14.21 -3.71
CA ALA A 116 -7.44 15.03 -3.39
C ALA A 116 -8.41 15.13 -4.58
N ASN A 117 -7.87 15.39 -5.77
CA ASN A 117 -8.67 15.57 -6.97
C ASN A 117 -9.39 14.29 -7.39
N SER A 118 -8.72 13.14 -7.20
CA SER A 118 -9.26 11.81 -7.51
C SER A 118 -10.14 11.21 -6.42
N HIS A 119 -10.10 11.75 -5.19
CA HIS A 119 -10.87 11.20 -4.07
C HIS A 119 -12.37 11.35 -4.31
N ARG A 120 -13.06 10.20 -4.45
CA ARG A 120 -14.51 10.11 -4.62
C ARG A 120 -15.02 8.90 -3.87
N ALA A 121 -15.93 9.12 -2.93
CA ALA A 121 -16.61 8.01 -2.27
C ALA A 121 -17.49 7.27 -3.29
N PRO A 122 -17.45 5.93 -3.34
CA PRO A 122 -18.35 5.18 -4.20
C PRO A 122 -19.79 5.28 -3.68
N THR A 123 -20.76 5.10 -4.58
CA THR A 123 -22.14 4.90 -4.15
C THR A 123 -22.30 3.48 -3.62
N THR A 124 -23.23 3.26 -2.68
CA THR A 124 -23.54 1.92 -2.18
C THR A 124 -23.87 0.95 -3.30
N ARG A 125 -24.63 1.41 -4.31
CA ARG A 125 -24.99 0.60 -5.49
C ARG A 125 -23.75 0.15 -6.26
N ALA A 126 -22.90 1.10 -6.67
CA ALA A 126 -21.69 0.77 -7.44
C ALA A 126 -20.75 -0.15 -6.66
N PHE A 127 -20.62 0.08 -5.35
CA PHE A 127 -19.79 -0.76 -4.48
C PHE A 127 -20.31 -2.21 -4.40
N LEU A 128 -21.61 -2.38 -4.20
CA LEU A 128 -22.24 -3.71 -4.15
C LEU A 128 -22.22 -4.42 -5.50
N ASP A 129 -22.41 -3.69 -6.61
CA ASP A 129 -22.30 -4.26 -7.96
C ASP A 129 -20.88 -4.79 -8.21
N ALA A 130 -19.84 -4.07 -7.79
CA ALA A 130 -18.45 -4.56 -7.89
C ALA A 130 -18.16 -5.74 -6.95
N ALA A 131 -18.78 -5.78 -5.76
CA ALA A 131 -18.63 -6.89 -4.82
C ALA A 131 -19.32 -8.17 -5.31
N ALA A 132 -20.40 -8.06 -6.08
CA ALA A 132 -21.13 -9.20 -6.63
C ALA A 132 -20.30 -10.04 -7.62
N GLU A 133 -19.25 -9.46 -8.21
CA GLU A 133 -18.29 -10.17 -9.08
C GLU A 133 -17.31 -11.05 -8.27
N LEU A 134 -17.35 -10.99 -6.94
CA LEU A 134 -16.44 -11.72 -6.04
C LEU A 134 -17.23 -12.76 -5.23
N PRO A 135 -17.11 -14.06 -5.54
CA PRO A 135 -17.74 -15.11 -4.75
C PRO A 135 -17.38 -15.07 -3.26
N GLU A 136 -16.14 -14.68 -2.94
CA GLU A 136 -15.61 -14.57 -1.57
C GLU A 136 -16.14 -13.34 -0.82
N ALA A 137 -16.91 -12.46 -1.47
CA ALA A 137 -17.61 -11.33 -0.87
C ALA A 137 -19.13 -11.55 -0.78
N ALA A 138 -19.63 -12.79 -0.95
CA ALA A 138 -21.06 -13.08 -0.95
C ALA A 138 -21.79 -12.64 0.34
N ASP A 139 -21.11 -12.73 1.49
CA ASP A 139 -21.66 -12.33 2.79
C ASP A 139 -21.38 -10.85 3.15
N LEU A 140 -20.75 -10.08 2.23
CA LEU A 140 -20.41 -8.69 2.46
C LEU A 140 -21.65 -7.84 2.71
N LYS A 141 -21.59 -7.01 3.75
CA LYS A 141 -22.59 -5.99 4.06
C LYS A 141 -21.91 -4.64 4.12
N VAL A 142 -22.47 -3.65 3.45
CA VAL A 142 -22.07 -2.25 3.63
C VAL A 142 -22.73 -1.73 4.90
N LEU A 143 -21.93 -1.35 5.88
CA LEU A 143 -22.39 -0.76 7.14
C LEU A 143 -22.58 0.75 7.00
N ASP A 144 -21.61 1.43 6.35
CA ASP A 144 -21.62 2.87 6.16
C ASP A 144 -20.64 3.29 5.04
N ILE A 145 -20.88 4.44 4.42
CA ILE A 145 -19.95 5.07 3.48
C ILE A 145 -19.71 6.51 3.92
N THR A 146 -18.49 6.77 4.37
CA THR A 146 -18.06 8.11 4.79
C THR A 146 -17.13 8.73 3.76
N GLY A 147 -16.75 9.99 3.97
CA GLY A 147 -15.65 10.60 3.22
C GLY A 147 -14.28 9.94 3.47
N ARG A 148 -14.17 9.02 4.43
CA ARG A 148 -12.91 8.35 4.82
C ARG A 148 -12.76 6.97 4.20
N ALA A 149 -13.81 6.14 4.32
CA ALA A 149 -13.82 4.75 3.93
C ALA A 149 -15.26 4.23 3.76
N VAL A 150 -15.39 3.16 2.97
CA VAL A 150 -16.52 2.24 3.02
C VAL A 150 -16.29 1.30 4.21
N GLN A 151 -17.23 1.28 5.15
CA GLN A 151 -17.22 0.35 6.28
C GLN A 151 -18.06 -0.86 5.91
N VAL A 152 -17.49 -2.05 6.05
CA VAL A 152 -18.12 -3.32 5.68
C VAL A 152 -18.01 -4.34 6.81
N ASP A 153 -18.82 -5.39 6.70
CA ASP A 153 -18.74 -6.60 7.49
C ASP A 153 -18.89 -7.81 6.56
N GLY A 154 -18.45 -8.99 7.01
CA GLY A 154 -18.65 -10.24 6.28
C GLY A 154 -17.59 -10.55 5.22
N LEU A 155 -16.45 -9.87 5.19
CA LEU A 155 -15.33 -10.30 4.34
C LEU A 155 -14.56 -11.47 4.97
N ALA A 156 -14.57 -12.61 4.28
CA ALA A 156 -13.89 -13.81 4.73
C ALA A 156 -12.34 -13.70 4.70
N SER A 157 -11.78 -12.77 3.91
CA SER A 157 -10.34 -12.57 3.80
C SER A 157 -9.98 -11.15 3.35
N GLU A 158 -8.67 -10.83 3.33
CA GLU A 158 -8.20 -9.52 2.84
C GLU A 158 -8.31 -9.34 1.31
N GLN A 159 -8.41 -10.41 0.53
CA GLN A 159 -8.31 -10.32 -0.94
C GLN A 159 -9.48 -9.54 -1.57
N PRO A 160 -10.76 -9.83 -1.24
CA PRO A 160 -11.88 -9.04 -1.73
C PRO A 160 -11.78 -7.58 -1.31
N ARG A 161 -11.27 -7.32 -0.09
CA ARG A 161 -11.01 -5.97 0.40
C ARG A 161 -10.03 -5.24 -0.51
N TYR A 162 -8.89 -5.85 -0.84
CA TYR A 162 -7.91 -5.24 -1.73
C TYR A 162 -8.45 -4.99 -3.13
N PHE A 163 -9.21 -5.94 -3.69
CA PHE A 163 -9.87 -5.74 -4.99
C PHE A 163 -10.76 -4.49 -4.97
N LEU A 164 -11.67 -4.41 -4.00
CA LEU A 164 -12.62 -3.30 -3.89
C LEU A 164 -11.89 -1.97 -3.61
N GLN A 165 -10.83 -1.97 -2.79
CA GLN A 165 -10.01 -0.79 -2.56
C GLN A 165 -9.37 -0.27 -3.86
N HIS A 166 -8.78 -1.16 -4.65
CA HIS A 166 -8.13 -0.80 -5.91
C HIS A 166 -9.14 -0.37 -6.98
N ALA A 167 -10.29 -1.04 -7.06
CA ALA A 167 -11.33 -0.74 -8.05
C ALA A 167 -11.88 0.69 -7.89
N PHE A 168 -12.00 1.17 -6.65
CA PHE A 168 -12.53 2.50 -6.35
C PHE A 168 -11.46 3.54 -6.01
N ALA A 169 -10.18 3.13 -5.90
CA ALA A 169 -9.13 3.95 -5.30
C ALA A 169 -9.62 4.63 -3.99
N PHE A 170 -10.28 3.84 -3.13
CA PHE A 170 -10.96 4.31 -1.92
C PHE A 170 -10.81 3.28 -0.80
N GLN A 171 -10.67 3.73 0.45
CA GLN A 171 -10.49 2.79 1.56
C GLN A 171 -11.75 1.96 1.83
N VAL A 172 -11.52 0.69 2.10
CA VAL A 172 -12.53 -0.27 2.58
C VAL A 172 -12.04 -0.82 3.91
N HIS A 173 -12.81 -0.63 4.97
CA HIS A 173 -12.51 -1.10 6.33
C HIS A 173 -13.52 -2.17 6.72
N ASP A 174 -13.03 -3.34 7.12
CA ASP A 174 -13.86 -4.44 7.59
C ASP A 174 -13.94 -4.43 9.12
N ALA A 175 -15.14 -4.59 9.67
CA ALA A 175 -15.39 -4.55 11.11
C ALA A 175 -14.68 -5.70 11.87
N GLY A 176 -14.48 -6.86 11.22
CA GLY A 176 -13.70 -7.98 11.75
C GLY A 176 -12.19 -7.73 11.75
N HIS A 177 -11.73 -6.69 11.07
CA HIS A 177 -10.31 -6.33 10.92
C HIS A 177 -10.08 -4.85 11.25
N PRO A 178 -10.25 -4.43 12.52
CA PRO A 178 -10.30 -3.03 12.89
C PRO A 178 -8.98 -2.29 12.62
N HIS A 179 -9.10 -1.08 12.07
CA HIS A 179 -7.99 -0.17 11.85
C HIS A 179 -7.86 0.80 13.04
N HIS A 180 -6.85 0.60 13.88
CA HIS A 180 -6.56 1.53 14.97
C HIS A 180 -5.89 2.82 14.47
N LEU A 181 -6.28 3.95 15.08
CA LEU A 181 -5.72 5.27 14.80
C LEU A 181 -4.19 5.26 14.96
N ASN A 182 -3.48 5.86 14.00
CA ASN A 182 -2.00 5.91 13.91
C ASN A 182 -1.28 4.55 13.82
N ARG A 183 -2.00 3.42 13.90
CA ARG A 183 -1.38 2.10 13.75
C ARG A 183 -1.36 1.66 12.30
N HIS A 184 -2.30 2.09 11.46
CA HIS A 184 -2.19 1.91 10.01
C HIS A 184 -1.98 0.45 9.53
N GLY A 185 -2.53 -0.54 10.25
CA GLY A 185 -2.27 -1.97 10.02
C GLY A 185 -0.94 -2.47 10.59
N ARG A 186 -0.38 -1.75 11.57
CA ARG A 186 0.71 -2.18 12.45
C ARG A 186 0.14 -2.97 13.64
N ALA A 187 0.94 -3.85 14.19
CA ALA A 187 0.55 -4.66 15.35
C ALA A 187 0.33 -3.78 16.59
N ASP A 188 -0.49 -4.26 17.54
CA ASP A 188 -0.75 -3.56 18.80
C ASP A 188 0.49 -3.42 19.70
N ILE A 189 1.47 -4.31 19.51
CA ILE A 189 2.72 -4.31 20.27
C ILE A 189 3.62 -3.14 19.81
N GLY A 190 4.08 -2.33 20.77
CA GLY A 190 4.99 -1.21 20.52
C GLY A 190 4.34 0.18 20.47
N TRP A 191 3.05 0.26 20.76
CA TRP A 191 2.31 1.51 20.99
C TRP A 191 1.76 1.49 22.41
N GLU A 192 2.17 2.44 23.26
CA GLU A 192 1.52 2.59 24.57
C GLU A 192 0.06 2.98 24.32
N ALA A 193 -0.88 2.33 25.02
CA ALA A 193 -2.27 2.75 24.96
C ALA A 193 -2.34 4.18 25.48
N THR A 194 -2.62 5.14 24.59
CA THR A 194 -2.95 6.50 24.99
C THR A 194 -4.20 6.41 25.86
N THR A 195 -3.99 6.31 27.17
CA THR A 195 -5.04 6.46 28.15
C THR A 195 -5.30 7.96 28.22
N ASN A 196 -6.37 8.40 27.57
CA ASN A 196 -6.86 9.76 27.74
C ASN A 196 -7.16 9.93 29.24
N GLY A 197 -6.35 10.75 29.91
CA GLY A 197 -6.65 11.30 31.23
C GLY A 197 -7.62 12.46 31.14
#